data_AF-A0A661UG90-F1
#
_entry.id   AF-A0A661UG90-F1
#
_cell.length_a   1.000
_cell.length_b   1.000
_cell.length_c   1.000
_cell.angle_alpha   90.00
_cell.angle_beta   90.00
_cell.angle_gamma   90.00
#
_symmetry.space_group_name_H-M   'P 1'
#
loop_
_entity.id
_entity.type
_entity.pdbx_description
1 polymer ?
#
loop_
_entity_poly.entity_id
_entity_poly.type
_entity_poly.pdbx_seq_one_letter_code
_entity_poly.pdbx_strand_id
1 'polypeptide(L)'
;MKENKLDFTISSLQANLYAIPLAILIIAVLYIPFILIWGLSPLMSAVYSPFLKLQIFLPVFVLLALLHEIIHWLAFRFAGKIDHSHLKIGFQWKTLTPYAHCDAAMKASAYRISLI
;
A
#
# COMPACT_ATOMS: atom_id res chain seq x y z
N MET A 1 -8.98 -5.81 -37.71
CA MET A 1 -10.08 -5.83 -36.73
C MET A 1 -9.55 -5.15 -35.45
N LYS A 2 -10.01 -3.95 -35.10
CA LYS A 2 -9.61 -3.31 -33.83
C LYS A 2 -10.34 -4.06 -32.71
N GLU A 3 -9.60 -4.77 -31.86
CA GLU A 3 -10.19 -5.35 -30.65
C GLU A 3 -10.75 -4.22 -29.80
N ASN A 4 -12.06 -4.27 -29.53
CA ASN A 4 -12.74 -3.31 -28.66
C ASN A 4 -12.41 -3.70 -27.21
N LYS A 5 -11.18 -3.40 -26.77
CA LYS A 5 -10.74 -3.70 -25.41
C LYS A 5 -11.44 -2.75 -24.44
N LEU A 6 -12.32 -3.30 -23.61
CA LEU A 6 -12.90 -2.57 -22.49
C LEU A 6 -11.78 -2.11 -21.55
N ASP A 7 -11.76 -0.81 -21.27
CA ASP A 7 -10.86 -0.22 -20.30
C ASP A 7 -11.46 -0.41 -18.89
N PHE A 8 -10.74 -1.14 -18.04
CA PHE A 8 -11.12 -1.40 -16.65
C PHE A 8 -10.34 -0.51 -15.66
N THR A 9 -9.65 0.52 -16.15
CA THR A 9 -8.94 1.45 -15.26
C THR A 9 -9.94 2.28 -14.47
N ILE A 10 -9.60 2.50 -13.19
CA ILE A 10 -10.32 3.37 -12.29
C ILE A 10 -9.36 4.41 -11.74
N SER A 11 -9.86 5.61 -11.47
CA SER A 11 -9.07 6.64 -10.80
C SER A 11 -8.72 6.20 -9.37
N SER A 12 -7.61 6.72 -8.82
CA SER A 12 -7.22 6.46 -7.43
C SER A 12 -8.32 6.88 -6.44
N LEU A 13 -9.09 7.93 -6.76
CA LEU A 13 -10.23 8.34 -5.94
C LEU A 13 -11.32 7.25 -5.91
N GLN A 14 -11.69 6.72 -7.07
CA GLN A 14 -12.67 5.63 -7.15
C GLN A 14 -12.18 4.39 -6.39
N ALA A 15 -10.92 4.02 -6.57
CA ALA A 15 -10.32 2.90 -5.86
C ALA A 15 -10.39 3.07 -4.33
N ASN A 16 -10.03 4.25 -3.82
CA ASN A 16 -10.11 4.57 -2.39
C ASN A 16 -11.55 4.51 -1.87
N LEU A 17 -12.52 5.05 -2.62
CA LEU A 17 -13.93 4.99 -2.23
C LEU A 17 -14.46 3.56 -2.18
N TYR A 18 -14.09 2.72 -3.16
CA TYR A 18 -14.46 1.30 -3.18
C TYR A 18 -13.79 0.49 -2.07
N ALA A 19 -12.61 0.93 -1.60
CA ALA A 19 -11.91 0.27 -0.50
C ALA A 19 -12.53 0.55 0.88
N ILE A 20 -13.28 1.65 1.07
CA ILE A 20 -13.84 2.03 2.38
C ILE A 20 -14.74 0.93 2.99
N PRO A 21 -15.74 0.38 2.29
CA PRO A 21 -16.57 -0.68 2.87
C PRO A 21 -15.76 -1.92 3.28
N LEU A 22 -14.75 -2.28 2.48
CA LEU A 22 -13.85 -3.38 2.80
C LEU A 22 -12.99 -3.07 4.03
N ALA A 23 -12.46 -1.85 4.15
CA ALA A 23 -11.70 -1.42 5.31
C ALA A 23 -12.54 -1.47 6.59
N ILE A 24 -13.79 -0.99 6.54
CA ILE A 24 -14.73 -1.08 7.67
C ILE A 24 -14.98 -2.53 8.05
N LEU A 25 -15.22 -3.40 7.07
CA LEU A 25 -15.43 -4.84 7.31
C LEU A 25 -14.21 -5.48 7.98
N ILE A 26 -13.00 -5.21 7.48
CA ILE A 26 -11.75 -5.75 8.05
C ILE A 26 -11.56 -5.25 9.49
N ILE A 27 -11.76 -3.94 9.72
CA ILE A 27 -11.69 -3.35 11.07
C ILE A 27 -12.69 -4.03 11.99
N ALA A 28 -13.94 -4.20 11.58
CA ALA A 28 -14.97 -4.85 12.39
C ALA A 28 -14.58 -6.30 12.73
N VAL A 29 -14.15 -7.08 11.75
CA VAL A 29 -13.75 -8.49 11.92
C VAL A 29 -12.56 -8.64 12.87
N LEU A 30 -11.61 -7.70 12.84
CA LEU A 30 -10.43 -7.76 13.71
C LEU A 30 -10.70 -7.20 15.11
N TYR A 31 -11.34 -6.03 15.20
CA TYR A 31 -11.48 -5.31 16.47
C TYR A 31 -12.68 -5.79 17.30
N ILE A 32 -13.80 -6.21 16.70
CA ILE A 32 -14.96 -6.66 17.49
C ILE A 32 -14.60 -7.89 18.34
N PRO A 33 -14.04 -8.98 17.79
CA PRO A 33 -13.65 -10.12 18.61
C PRO A 33 -12.59 -9.75 19.64
N PHE A 34 -11.62 -8.92 19.26
CA PHE A 34 -10.59 -8.43 20.18
C PHE A 34 -11.20 -7.72 21.39
N ILE A 35 -12.12 -6.77 21.15
CA ILE A 35 -12.79 -6.02 22.22
C ILE A 35 -13.68 -6.93 23.07
N LEU A 36 -14.36 -7.91 22.48
CA LEU A 36 -15.19 -8.86 23.22
C LEU A 36 -14.37 -9.75 24.16
N ILE A 37 -13.15 -10.13 23.77
CA ILE A 37 -12.27 -11.00 24.57
C ILE A 37 -11.49 -10.21 25.61
N TRP A 38 -10.96 -9.04 25.24
CA TRP A 38 -9.96 -8.31 26.04
C TRP A 38 -10.46 -6.97 26.60
N GLY A 39 -11.68 -6.55 26.23
CA GLY A 39 -12.22 -5.24 26.57
C GLY A 39 -11.51 -4.09 25.85
N LEU A 40 -11.86 -2.86 26.22
CA LEU A 40 -11.30 -1.63 25.61
C LEU A 40 -9.98 -1.17 26.23
N SER A 41 -9.63 -1.65 27.43
CA SER A 41 -8.48 -1.15 28.19
C SER A 41 -7.15 -1.23 27.43
N PRO A 42 -6.81 -2.35 26.75
CA PRO A 42 -5.57 -2.43 25.98
C PRO A 42 -5.52 -1.39 24.85
N LEU A 43 -6.64 -1.14 24.18
CA LEU A 43 -6.72 -0.16 23.10
C LEU A 43 -6.48 1.26 23.61
N MET A 44 -7.07 1.61 24.76
CA MET A 44 -6.87 2.91 25.40
C MET A 44 -5.41 3.08 25.87
N SER A 45 -4.79 2.04 26.40
CA SER A 45 -3.38 2.09 26.80
C SER A 45 -2.44 2.29 25.60
N ALA A 46 -2.79 1.74 24.44
CA ALA A 46 -1.98 1.87 23.23
C ALA A 46 -1.83 3.33 22.77
N VAL A 47 -2.83 4.18 23.01
CA VAL A 47 -2.79 5.63 22.69
C VAL A 47 -1.64 6.33 23.43
N TYR A 48 -1.27 5.86 24.62
CA TYR A 48 -0.16 6.41 25.40
C TYR A 48 1.19 5.78 25.07
N SER A 49 1.24 4.88 24.07
CA SER A 49 2.47 4.23 23.63
C SER A 49 3.51 5.26 23.18
N PRO A 50 4.77 5.15 23.64
CA PRO A 50 5.86 5.97 23.14
C PRO A 50 6.02 5.91 21.62
N PHE A 51 5.69 4.78 21.00
CA PHE A 51 5.78 4.58 19.55
C PHE A 51 4.77 5.40 18.74
N LEU A 52 3.63 5.78 19.36
CA LEU A 52 2.62 6.63 18.72
C LEU A 52 2.89 8.13 18.92
N LYS A 53 3.92 8.50 19.70
CA LYS A 53 4.35 9.90 19.79
C LYS A 53 4.78 10.36 18.40
N LEU A 54 4.22 11.47 17.93
CA LEU A 54 4.43 11.97 16.57
C LEU A 54 5.92 12.13 16.18
N GLN A 55 6.76 12.50 17.15
CA GLN A 55 8.21 12.65 17.01
C GLN A 55 8.92 11.34 16.61
N ILE A 56 8.37 10.20 17.00
CA ILE A 56 8.91 8.86 16.69
C ILE A 56 8.13 8.27 15.51
N PHE A 57 6.80 8.33 15.58
CA PHE A 57 5.92 7.76 14.58
C PHE A 57 6.20 8.31 13.18
N LEU A 58 6.26 9.63 13.02
CA LEU A 58 6.31 10.25 11.69
C LEU A 58 7.62 9.93 10.96
N PRO A 59 8.83 10.07 11.55
CA PRO A 59 10.07 9.68 10.88
C PRO A 59 10.12 8.18 10.53
N VAL A 60 9.67 7.31 11.44
CA VAL A 60 9.64 5.87 11.21
C VAL A 60 8.66 5.51 10.10
N PHE A 61 7.47 6.12 10.10
CA PHE A 61 6.47 5.94 9.07
C PHE A 61 7.00 6.34 7.69
N VAL A 62 7.63 7.52 7.58
CA VAL A 62 8.22 7.97 6.31
C VAL A 62 9.33 7.02 5.85
N LEU A 63 10.22 6.60 6.75
CA LEU A 63 11.28 5.65 6.43
C LEU A 63 10.69 4.32 5.91
N LEU A 64 9.71 3.77 6.61
CA LEU A 64 9.06 2.52 6.22
C LEU A 64 8.30 2.66 4.90
N ALA A 65 7.65 3.79 4.66
CA ALA A 65 6.97 4.06 3.38
C ALA A 65 7.95 4.10 2.21
N LEU A 66 9.14 4.70 2.40
CA LEU A 66 10.19 4.67 1.37
C LEU A 66 10.76 3.25 1.17
N LEU A 67 10.97 2.51 2.25
CA LEU A 67 11.41 1.12 2.16
C LEU A 67 10.38 0.23 1.46
N HIS A 68 9.09 0.50 1.64
CA HIS A 68 8.01 -0.20 0.95
C HIS A 68 8.10 -0.04 -0.56
N GLU A 69 8.33 1.17 -1.06
CA GLU A 69 8.52 1.39 -2.50
C GLU A 69 9.79 0.70 -3.04
N ILE A 70 10.84 0.60 -2.22
CA ILE A 70 12.04 -0.16 -2.60
C ILE A 70 11.70 -1.65 -2.75
N ILE A 71 10.83 -2.21 -1.90
CA ILE A 71 10.38 -3.61 -2.03
C ILE A 71 9.67 -3.81 -3.37
N HIS A 72 8.74 -2.93 -3.74
CA HIS A 72 8.08 -3.00 -5.05
C HIS A 72 9.08 -2.90 -6.21
N TRP A 73 10.03 -1.96 -6.13
CA TRP A 73 11.08 -1.81 -7.12
C TRP A 73 11.95 -3.07 -7.24
N LEU A 74 12.36 -3.66 -6.13
CA LEU A 74 13.13 -4.91 -6.11
C LEU A 74 12.32 -6.07 -6.67
N ALA A 75 11.02 -6.14 -6.36
CA ALA A 75 10.15 -7.16 -6.89
C ALA A 75 9.97 -7.00 -8.41
N PHE A 76 9.86 -5.78 -8.95
CA PHE A 76 9.87 -5.55 -10.41
C PHE A 76 11.20 -6.02 -11.03
N ARG A 77 12.32 -5.73 -10.37
CA ARG A 77 13.65 -6.16 -10.84
C ARG A 77 13.77 -7.68 -10.88
N PHE A 78 13.43 -8.37 -9.80
CA PHE A 78 13.71 -9.81 -9.66
C PHE A 78 12.57 -10.70 -10.16
N ALA A 79 11.32 -10.43 -9.79
CA ALA A 79 10.17 -11.22 -10.24
C ALA A 79 9.78 -10.86 -11.68
N GLY A 80 9.84 -9.57 -12.02
CA GLY A 80 9.57 -9.07 -13.37
C GLY A 80 10.74 -9.23 -14.34
N LYS A 81 11.97 -9.45 -13.85
CA LYS A 81 13.21 -9.47 -14.65
C LYS A 81 13.40 -8.20 -15.48
N ILE A 82 12.96 -7.07 -14.95
CA ILE A 82 12.99 -5.77 -15.64
C ILE A 82 14.32 -5.08 -15.40
N ASP A 83 14.90 -4.46 -16.42
CA ASP A 83 16.13 -3.68 -16.28
C ASP A 83 15.93 -2.37 -15.53
N HIS A 84 16.95 -1.97 -14.76
CA HIS A 84 16.90 -0.79 -13.89
C HIS A 84 16.59 0.50 -14.66
N SER A 85 16.91 0.57 -15.95
CA SER A 85 16.56 1.72 -16.82
C SER A 85 15.06 1.98 -16.92
N HIS A 86 14.24 0.96 -16.69
CA HIS A 86 12.77 1.01 -16.77
C HIS A 86 12.10 1.22 -15.41
N LEU A 87 12.89 1.26 -14.33
CA LEU A 87 12.36 1.28 -12.96
C LEU A 87 12.68 2.61 -12.28
N LYS A 88 11.66 3.26 -11.69
CA LYS A 88 11.81 4.54 -11.00
C LYS A 88 11.09 4.51 -9.65
N ILE A 89 11.69 5.16 -8.66
CA ILE A 89 11.01 5.50 -7.40
C ILE A 89 10.75 7.01 -7.45
N GLY A 90 9.53 7.41 -7.14
CA GLY A 90 9.11 8.81 -7.15
C GLY A 90 8.26 9.16 -5.95
N PHE A 91 7.87 10.43 -5.87
CA PHE A 91 6.99 10.95 -4.83
C PHE A 91 5.94 11.89 -5.43
N GLN A 92 4.67 11.61 -5.18
CA GLN A 92 3.55 12.42 -5.65
C GLN A 92 3.16 13.44 -4.58
N TRP A 93 3.63 14.68 -4.74
CA TRP A 93 3.41 15.76 -3.77
C TRP A 93 1.94 16.12 -3.51
N LYS A 94 1.06 15.98 -4.50
CA LYS A 94 -0.37 16.30 -4.34
C LYS A 94 -1.09 15.34 -3.38
N THR A 95 -0.64 14.09 -3.32
CA THR A 95 -1.25 13.03 -2.48
C THR A 95 -0.32 12.55 -1.37
N LEU A 96 0.89 13.14 -1.27
CA LEU A 96 1.95 12.76 -0.34
C LEU A 96 2.27 11.26 -0.39
N THR A 97 2.27 10.68 -1.58
CA THR A 97 2.40 9.23 -1.77
C THR A 97 3.72 8.92 -2.48
N PRO A 98 4.64 8.17 -1.85
CA PRO A 98 5.76 7.60 -2.58
C PRO A 98 5.24 6.53 -3.56
N TYR A 99 5.94 6.27 -4.65
CA TYR A 99 5.55 5.21 -5.59
C TYR A 99 6.76 4.59 -6.28
N ALA A 100 6.66 3.29 -6.57
CA ALA A 100 7.51 2.58 -7.52
C ALA A 100 6.82 2.45 -8.89
N HIS A 101 7.54 2.75 -9.96
CA HIS A 101 7.05 2.72 -11.34
C HIS A 101 7.91 1.83 -12.23
N CYS A 102 7.26 1.09 -13.13
CA CYS A 102 7.86 0.31 -14.18
C CYS A 102 7.16 0.64 -15.51
N ASP A 103 7.92 1.08 -16.53
CA ASP A 103 7.38 1.40 -17.86
C ASP A 103 7.51 0.24 -18.88
N ALA A 104 8.15 -0.86 -18.49
CA ALA A 104 8.28 -2.07 -19.30
C ALA A 104 7.10 -3.04 -19.12
N ALA A 105 6.74 -3.73 -20.20
CA ALA A 105 5.74 -4.80 -20.16
C ALA A 105 6.25 -6.02 -19.38
N MET A 106 5.40 -6.61 -18.56
CA MET A 106 5.72 -7.82 -17.79
C MET A 106 4.55 -8.79 -17.72
N LYS A 107 4.82 -10.04 -17.30
CA LYS A 107 3.77 -11.03 -17.07
C LYS A 107 2.88 -10.59 -15.91
N ALA A 108 1.57 -10.82 -16.03
CA ALA A 108 0.60 -10.49 -14.98
C ALA A 108 0.93 -11.16 -13.63
N SER A 109 1.50 -12.37 -13.64
CA SER A 109 1.93 -13.05 -12.40
C SER A 109 3.07 -12.31 -11.69
N ALA A 110 4.05 -11.81 -12.45
CA ALA A 110 5.15 -11.03 -11.89
C ALA A 110 4.64 -9.69 -11.37
N TYR A 111 3.79 -9.00 -12.14
CA TYR A 111 3.17 -7.75 -11.73
C TYR A 111 2.42 -7.87 -10.39
N ARG A 112 1.61 -8.92 -10.22
CA ARG A 112 0.87 -9.15 -8.96
C ARG A 112 1.81 -9.33 -7.77
N ILE A 113 2.89 -10.11 -7.93
CA ILE A 113 3.89 -10.29 -6.86
C ILE A 113 4.58 -8.96 -6.56
N SER A 114 4.86 -8.16 -7.60
CA SER A 114 5.52 -6.87 -7.43
C SER A 114 4.68 -5.81 -6.73
N LEU A 115 3.36 -6.00 -6.60
CA LEU A 115 2.45 -5.08 -5.93
C LEU A 115 2.01 -5.52 -4.52
N ILE A 116 2.46 -6.70 -4.06
CA ILE A 116 2.21 -7.20 -2.70
C ILE A 116 3.39 -6.78 -1.82
#